data_AF-V5EDN8-F1
#
_entry.id   AF-V5EDN8-F1
#
_cell.length_a   1.000
_cell.length_b   1.000
_cell.length_c   1.000
_cell.angle_alpha   90.00
_cell.angle_beta   90.00
_cell.angle_gamma   90.00
#
_symmetry.space_group_name_H-M   'P 1'
#
loop_
_entity.id
_entity.type
_entity.pdbx_description
1 polymer ?
#
loop_
_entity_poly.entity_id
_entity_poly.type
_entity_poly.pdbx_seq_one_letter_code
_entity_poly.pdbx_strand_id
1 'polypeptide(L)'
;MPGQNSKQNSNGKAEQGAQRCSQGHQLREPPNTGWNGPIPAKDGGREEGYLQKPPYSWESKEFQVKYRAKCWCGKLEFEYHGDPIDAKHCHCTQCQRLHGAPFQWAALFHKTSVRLAKHCDPLNLDFFSTQEGHSEHSVPCKISCRNCRSPMA
;
A
#
# COMPACT_ATOMS: atom_id res chain seq x y z
N MET A 1 -57.75 -31.77 -6.71
CA MET A 1 -57.02 -33.06 -6.79
C MET A 1 -55.54 -32.76 -6.95
N PRO A 2 -54.67 -33.55 -6.32
CA PRO A 2 -53.50 -33.07 -5.58
C PRO A 2 -52.18 -33.18 -6.37
N GLY A 3 -51.15 -32.48 -5.89
CA GLY A 3 -49.76 -32.66 -6.33
C GLY A 3 -48.80 -32.11 -5.28
N GLN A 4 -48.40 -32.97 -4.35
CA GLN A 4 -47.56 -32.68 -3.20
C GLN A 4 -46.10 -32.37 -3.60
N ASN A 5 -45.46 -31.58 -2.72
CA ASN A 5 -44.23 -31.89 -2.01
C ASN A 5 -42.92 -31.17 -2.38
N SER A 6 -42.45 -30.44 -1.34
CA SER A 6 -41.09 -30.35 -0.82
C SER A 6 -39.91 -30.14 -1.77
N LYS A 7 -39.25 -29.00 -1.58
CA LYS A 7 -37.85 -28.95 -1.14
C LYS A 7 -37.56 -27.56 -0.56
N GLN A 8 -37.40 -27.50 0.75
CA GLN A 8 -36.57 -26.48 1.37
C GLN A 8 -35.18 -26.61 0.73
N ASN A 9 -34.59 -25.51 0.28
CA ASN A 9 -33.15 -25.43 0.28
C ASN A 9 -32.71 -24.05 0.75
N SER A 10 -32.32 -24.05 2.01
CA SER A 10 -31.42 -23.11 2.67
C SER A 10 -30.26 -22.72 1.77
N ASN A 11 -30.03 -21.43 1.63
CA ASN A 11 -28.76 -20.82 2.05
C ASN A 11 -28.87 -19.31 1.86
N GLY A 12 -29.49 -18.65 2.84
CA GLY A 12 -29.18 -17.25 3.12
C GLY A 12 -27.71 -17.19 3.52
N LYS A 13 -26.83 -16.97 2.55
CA LYS A 13 -25.51 -16.43 2.85
C LYS A 13 -25.78 -15.06 3.44
N ALA A 14 -25.64 -14.96 4.76
CA ALA A 14 -25.53 -13.68 5.43
C ALA A 14 -24.37 -12.93 4.76
N GLU A 15 -24.71 -11.95 3.94
CA GLU A 15 -23.78 -10.91 3.53
C GLU A 15 -23.34 -10.24 4.83
N GLN A 16 -22.12 -10.55 5.26
CA GLN A 16 -21.47 -9.83 6.33
C GLN A 16 -21.39 -8.37 5.87
N GLY A 17 -22.20 -7.52 6.50
CA GLY A 17 -22.39 -6.12 6.09
C GLY A 17 -21.05 -5.42 6.04
N ALA A 18 -20.59 -5.12 4.82
CA ALA A 18 -19.31 -4.48 4.64
C ALA A 18 -19.36 -3.09 5.28
N GLN A 19 -18.53 -2.86 6.29
CA GLN A 19 -18.44 -1.55 6.94
C GLN A 19 -18.05 -0.51 5.88
N ARG A 20 -18.82 0.58 5.81
CA ARG A 20 -18.57 1.69 4.89
C ARG A 20 -18.10 2.90 5.67
N CYS A 21 -17.14 3.65 5.13
CA CYS A 21 -16.77 4.94 5.71
C CYS A 21 -17.90 5.96 5.50
N SER A 22 -17.80 7.14 6.14
CA SER A 22 -18.77 8.24 5.99
C SER A 22 -18.98 8.69 4.54
N GLN A 23 -18.01 8.43 3.66
CA GLN A 23 -18.05 8.72 2.22
C GLN A 23 -18.52 7.54 1.37
N GLY A 24 -19.07 6.48 1.98
CA GLY A 24 -19.64 5.32 1.29
C GLY A 24 -18.62 4.30 0.75
N HIS A 25 -17.32 4.54 0.92
CA HIS A 25 -16.29 3.57 0.50
C HIS A 25 -16.31 2.34 1.40
N GLN A 26 -16.24 1.16 0.77
CA GLN A 26 -16.14 -0.11 1.47
C GLN A 26 -14.79 -0.22 2.19
N LEU A 27 -14.81 -0.41 3.51
CA LEU A 27 -13.61 -0.71 4.28
C LEU A 27 -13.17 -2.14 3.95
N ARG A 28 -11.94 -2.28 3.48
CA ARG A 28 -11.31 -3.58 3.20
C ARG A 28 -10.32 -3.89 4.31
N GLU A 29 -10.51 -5.02 4.97
CA GLU A 29 -9.54 -5.50 5.95
C GLU A 29 -8.18 -5.78 5.27
N PRO A 30 -7.06 -5.57 5.97
CA PRO A 30 -5.75 -5.94 5.44
C PRO A 30 -5.67 -7.44 5.17
N PRO A 31 -5.08 -7.87 4.04
CA PRO A 31 -4.81 -9.29 3.83
C PRO A 31 -3.82 -9.82 4.88
N ASN A 32 -3.89 -11.11 5.18
CA ASN A 32 -2.92 -11.74 6.06
C ASN A 32 -1.54 -11.80 5.39
N THR A 33 -0.67 -10.91 5.81
CA THR A 33 0.70 -10.81 5.30
C THR A 33 1.74 -11.34 6.30
N GLY A 34 1.30 -11.96 7.41
CA GLY A 34 2.15 -12.50 8.48
C GLY A 34 2.80 -11.45 9.39
N TRP A 35 2.50 -10.16 9.20
CA TRP A 35 2.96 -9.10 10.10
C TRP A 35 2.14 -9.11 11.40
N ASN A 36 2.83 -9.33 12.53
CA ASN A 36 2.20 -9.39 13.86
C ASN A 36 2.49 -8.17 14.74
N GLY A 37 3.30 -7.21 14.25
CA GLY A 37 3.62 -5.98 14.97
C GLY A 37 2.54 -4.90 14.83
N PRO A 38 2.67 -3.77 15.55
CA PRO A 38 1.84 -2.60 15.28
C PRO A 38 2.07 -2.10 13.84
N ILE A 39 1.08 -1.41 13.26
CA ILE A 39 1.23 -0.78 11.94
C ILE A 39 2.30 0.33 12.06
N PRO A 40 3.41 0.26 11.31
CA PRO A 40 4.47 1.26 11.41
C PRO A 40 3.96 2.66 11.04
N ALA A 41 4.47 3.67 11.73
CA ALA A 41 4.15 5.08 11.58
C ALA A 41 2.64 5.37 11.45
N LYS A 42 1.85 4.76 12.36
CA LYS A 42 0.39 4.93 12.44
C LYS A 42 0.02 6.41 12.62
N ASP A 43 0.77 7.12 13.46
CA ASP A 43 0.48 8.50 13.84
C ASP A 43 1.23 9.54 12.99
N GLY A 44 1.99 9.09 11.98
CA GLY A 44 2.84 9.96 11.16
C GLY A 44 4.19 10.27 11.80
N GLY A 45 4.92 11.21 11.20
CA GLY A 45 6.19 11.72 11.72
C GLY A 45 7.40 10.80 11.53
N ARG A 46 8.37 10.95 12.45
CA ARG A 46 9.64 10.24 12.44
C ARG A 46 9.56 9.01 13.33
N GLU A 47 10.15 7.91 12.88
CA GLU A 47 10.19 6.66 13.64
C GLU A 47 11.58 6.03 13.49
N GLU A 48 12.14 5.52 14.57
CA GLU A 48 13.40 4.79 14.54
C GLU A 48 13.24 3.39 13.93
N GLY A 49 14.29 2.92 13.27
CA GLY A 49 14.31 1.61 12.62
C GLY A 49 13.23 1.46 11.54
N TYR A 50 12.75 2.57 10.95
CA TYR A 50 11.70 2.56 9.96
C TYR A 50 12.05 1.64 8.77
N LEU A 51 13.32 1.60 8.36
CA LEU A 51 13.79 0.76 7.25
C LEU A 51 13.58 -0.73 7.50
N GLN A 52 13.57 -1.20 8.76
CA GLN A 52 13.40 -2.60 9.13
C GLN A 52 11.93 -2.98 9.38
N LYS A 53 10.99 -2.12 8.97
CA LYS A 53 9.55 -2.26 9.17
C LYS A 53 8.82 -2.09 7.84
N PRO A 54 7.58 -2.60 7.72
CA PRO A 54 6.73 -2.28 6.57
C PRO A 54 6.61 -0.77 6.35
N PRO A 55 6.67 -0.25 5.11
CA PRO A 55 6.65 -0.98 3.83
C PRO A 55 8.04 -1.28 3.23
N TYR A 56 9.11 -1.23 4.02
CA TYR A 56 10.49 -1.35 3.52
C TYR A 56 11.01 -2.79 3.68
N SER A 57 12.02 -3.01 4.52
CA SER A 57 12.70 -4.30 4.65
C SER A 57 12.08 -5.13 5.76
N TRP A 58 11.29 -6.13 5.38
CA TRP A 58 10.74 -7.12 6.30
C TRP A 58 10.36 -8.40 5.54
N GLU A 59 10.22 -9.50 6.27
CA GLU A 59 9.93 -10.81 5.68
C GLU A 59 8.83 -11.54 6.43
N SER A 60 8.09 -12.37 5.70
CA SER A 60 7.09 -13.29 6.22
C SER A 60 6.92 -14.43 5.22
N LYS A 61 6.54 -15.62 5.71
CA LYS A 61 6.21 -16.80 4.90
C LYS A 61 4.83 -16.67 4.24
N GLU A 62 3.95 -15.90 4.87
CA GLU A 62 2.59 -15.60 4.43
C GLU A 62 2.58 -14.55 3.31
N PHE A 63 3.67 -13.80 3.11
CA PHE A 63 3.74 -12.76 2.09
C PHE A 63 3.84 -13.33 0.66
N GLN A 64 2.73 -13.31 -0.08
CA GLN A 64 2.65 -13.71 -1.49
C GLN A 64 2.70 -12.50 -2.43
N VAL A 65 3.67 -12.47 -3.33
CA VAL A 65 3.87 -11.35 -4.27
C VAL A 65 2.88 -11.47 -5.43
N LYS A 66 2.02 -10.46 -5.57
CA LYS A 66 1.05 -10.33 -6.68
C LYS A 66 1.48 -9.30 -7.71
N TYR A 67 2.02 -8.16 -7.27
CA TYR A 67 2.50 -7.10 -8.14
C TYR A 67 3.93 -6.71 -7.81
N ARG A 68 4.62 -6.13 -8.80
CA ARG A 68 5.96 -5.56 -8.68
C ARG A 68 5.98 -4.18 -9.31
N ALA A 69 6.67 -3.24 -8.67
CA ALA A 69 6.93 -1.91 -9.23
C ALA A 69 8.42 -1.62 -9.13
N LYS A 70 9.04 -1.30 -10.26
CA LYS A 70 10.49 -1.11 -10.37
C LYS A 70 10.81 0.32 -10.82
N CYS A 71 11.88 0.91 -10.28
CA CYS A 71 12.40 2.16 -10.81
C CYS A 71 13.02 1.95 -12.20
N TRP A 72 13.26 3.04 -12.94
CA TRP A 72 13.80 2.96 -14.30
C TRP A 72 15.14 2.19 -14.39
N CYS A 73 16.10 2.51 -13.51
CA CYS A 73 17.40 1.84 -13.53
C CYS A 73 17.38 0.44 -12.90
N GLY A 74 16.28 0.06 -12.27
CA GLY A 74 16.11 -1.25 -11.67
C GLY A 74 16.80 -1.52 -10.34
N LYS A 75 17.42 -0.51 -9.71
CA LYS A 75 18.05 -0.66 -8.37
C LYS A 75 17.04 -0.75 -7.22
N LEU A 76 15.81 -0.31 -7.44
CA LEU A 76 14.69 -0.45 -6.51
C LEU A 76 13.55 -1.21 -7.18
N GLU A 77 12.99 -2.15 -6.43
CA GLU A 77 11.77 -2.86 -6.76
C GLU A 77 10.96 -3.03 -5.46
N PHE A 78 9.66 -2.72 -5.52
CA PHE A 78 8.71 -3.01 -4.45
C PHE A 78 7.85 -4.20 -4.85
N GLU A 79 7.58 -5.06 -3.88
CA GLU A 79 6.69 -6.20 -3.99
C GLU A 79 5.40 -5.94 -3.21
N TYR A 80 4.27 -6.29 -3.82
CA TYR A 80 2.95 -6.03 -3.26
C TYR A 80 2.18 -7.33 -3.07
N HIS A 81 1.60 -7.51 -1.89
CA HIS A 81 0.72 -8.61 -1.54
C HIS A 81 -0.75 -8.20 -1.72
N GLY A 82 -1.52 -9.05 -2.41
CA GLY A 82 -2.97 -8.86 -2.55
C GLY A 82 -3.34 -7.73 -3.51
N ASP A 83 -4.62 -7.34 -3.50
CA ASP A 83 -5.16 -6.30 -4.37
C ASP A 83 -5.04 -4.90 -3.75
N PRO A 84 -4.90 -3.84 -4.58
CA PRO A 84 -4.96 -2.48 -4.07
C PRO A 84 -6.31 -2.21 -3.39
N ILE A 85 -6.26 -1.43 -2.32
CA ILE A 85 -7.45 -0.93 -1.63
C ILE A 85 -8.23 -0.02 -2.59
N ASP A 86 -7.51 0.85 -3.28
CA ASP A 86 -8.06 1.88 -4.15
C ASP A 86 -6.99 2.39 -5.13
N ALA A 87 -7.41 3.16 -6.13
CA ALA A 87 -6.50 3.89 -7.00
C ALA A 87 -7.02 5.32 -7.22
N LYS A 88 -6.16 6.32 -7.02
CA LYS A 88 -6.55 7.74 -7.00
C LYS A 88 -5.68 8.59 -7.91
N HIS A 89 -6.31 9.57 -8.56
CA HIS A 89 -5.63 10.63 -9.30
C HIS A 89 -5.54 11.88 -8.42
N CYS A 90 -4.33 12.27 -8.04
CA CYS A 90 -4.06 13.48 -7.27
C CYS A 90 -3.64 14.63 -8.19
N HIS A 91 -4.38 15.74 -8.13
CA HIS A 91 -4.21 16.91 -9.00
C HIS A 91 -3.68 18.13 -8.23
N CYS A 92 -3.23 17.94 -6.99
CA CYS A 92 -2.71 19.05 -6.21
C CYS A 92 -1.38 19.55 -6.80
N THR A 93 -1.09 20.84 -6.60
CA THR A 93 0.12 21.48 -7.12
C THR A 93 1.40 20.84 -6.57
N GLN A 94 1.37 20.29 -5.34
CA GLN A 94 2.49 19.53 -4.79
C GLN A 94 2.78 18.27 -5.61
N CYS A 95 1.75 17.46 -5.91
CA CYS A 95 1.91 16.26 -6.74
C CYS A 95 2.32 16.62 -8.18
N GLN A 96 1.76 17.69 -8.74
CA GLN A 96 2.16 18.16 -10.07
C GLN A 96 3.64 18.53 -10.15
N ARG A 97 4.14 19.28 -9.17
CA ARG A 97 5.55 19.71 -9.11
C ARG A 97 6.50 18.55 -8.84
N LEU A 98 6.15 17.64 -7.94
CA LEU A 98 7.01 16.51 -7.56
C LEU A 98 7.12 15.46 -8.65
N HIS A 99 6.03 15.22 -9.37
CA HIS A 99 5.98 14.18 -10.40
C HIS A 99 6.19 14.75 -11.81
N GLY A 100 6.23 16.08 -11.98
CA GLY A 100 6.41 16.72 -13.29
C GLY A 100 5.28 16.44 -14.27
N ALA A 101 4.06 16.22 -13.77
CA ALA A 101 2.91 15.76 -14.54
C ALA A 101 1.62 16.51 -14.13
N PRO A 102 0.56 16.57 -14.98
CA PRO A 102 -0.70 17.24 -14.62
C PRO A 102 -1.41 16.63 -13.41
N PHE A 103 -1.15 15.37 -13.12
CA PHE A 103 -1.62 14.65 -11.95
C PHE A 103 -0.67 13.48 -11.63
N GLN A 104 -0.81 12.93 -10.43
CA GLN A 104 -0.19 11.66 -10.05
C GLN A 104 -1.27 10.59 -9.89
N TRP A 105 -1.05 9.40 -10.46
CA TRP A 105 -1.89 8.24 -10.21
C TRP A 105 -1.24 7.33 -9.16
N ALA A 106 -1.95 7.03 -8.08
CA ALA A 106 -1.47 6.20 -6.98
C ALA A 106 -2.39 4.99 -6.79
N ALA A 107 -1.82 3.79 -6.73
CA ALA A 107 -2.49 2.63 -6.17
C ALA A 107 -2.19 2.56 -4.67
N LEU A 108 -3.23 2.41 -3.85
CA LEU A 108 -3.12 2.39 -2.39
C LEU A 108 -3.13 0.96 -1.88
N PHE A 109 -2.13 0.61 -1.08
CA PHE A 109 -2.01 -0.69 -0.41
C PHE A 109 -1.88 -0.48 1.10
N HIS A 110 -2.23 -1.50 1.88
CA HIS A 110 -1.89 -1.52 3.30
C HIS A 110 -0.36 -1.53 3.46
N LYS A 111 0.20 -0.85 4.47
CA LYS A 111 1.66 -0.78 4.67
C LYS A 111 2.30 -2.17 4.78
N THR A 112 1.60 -3.09 5.45
CA THR A 112 2.00 -4.49 5.62
C THR A 112 1.79 -5.34 4.37
N SER A 113 1.22 -4.79 3.30
CA SER A 113 1.11 -5.44 2.00
C SER A 113 2.20 -4.99 1.03
N VAL A 114 3.15 -4.17 1.48
CA VAL A 114 4.24 -3.66 0.65
C VAL A 114 5.58 -3.98 1.31
N ARG A 115 6.56 -4.38 0.52
CA ARG A 115 7.95 -4.51 0.95
C ARG A 115 8.92 -4.14 -0.16
N LEU A 116 10.13 -3.74 0.20
CA LEU A 116 11.24 -3.68 -0.75
C LEU A 116 11.63 -5.11 -1.14
N ALA A 117 11.88 -5.35 -2.42
CA ALA A 117 12.32 -6.66 -2.89
C ALA A 117 13.68 -7.01 -2.27
N LYS A 118 13.86 -8.28 -1.87
CA LYS A 118 15.01 -8.74 -1.08
C LYS A 118 16.38 -8.46 -1.71
N HIS A 119 16.43 -8.37 -3.04
CA HIS A 119 17.65 -8.14 -3.81
C HIS A 119 18.02 -6.65 -3.93
N CYS A 120 17.15 -5.74 -3.48
CA CYS A 120 17.39 -4.31 -3.54
C CYS A 120 18.06 -3.81 -2.25
N ASP A 121 19.01 -2.89 -2.42
CA ASP A 121 19.63 -2.20 -1.29
C ASP A 121 18.80 -0.97 -0.88
N PRO A 122 18.29 -0.90 0.36
CA PRO A 122 17.54 0.24 0.89
C PRO A 122 18.29 1.57 0.79
N LEU A 123 19.62 1.58 0.68
CA LEU A 123 20.40 2.80 0.47
C LEU A 123 20.03 3.52 -0.83
N ASN A 124 19.44 2.82 -1.81
CA ASN A 124 18.94 3.44 -3.03
C ASN A 124 17.61 4.20 -2.84
N LEU A 125 16.98 4.11 -1.66
CA LEU A 125 15.78 4.89 -1.32
C LEU A 125 16.17 6.32 -0.95
N ASP A 126 15.47 7.27 -1.56
CA ASP A 126 15.45 8.66 -1.14
C ASP A 126 14.06 9.05 -0.65
N PHE A 127 14.03 9.93 0.33
CA PHE A 127 12.80 10.40 0.95
C PHE A 127 12.66 11.91 0.75
N PHE A 128 11.43 12.38 0.69
CA PHE A 128 11.14 13.81 0.72
C PHE A 128 9.83 14.07 1.46
N SER A 129 9.90 14.75 2.60
CA SER A 129 8.71 15.22 3.30
C SER A 129 8.17 16.47 2.63
N THR A 130 6.95 16.40 2.11
CA THR A 130 6.29 17.57 1.51
C THR A 130 5.78 18.55 2.56
N GLN A 131 5.77 18.15 3.83
CA GLN A 131 5.40 19.00 4.97
C GLN A 131 6.62 19.74 5.54
N GLU A 132 7.73 19.03 5.76
CA GLU A 132 8.94 19.58 6.39
C GLU A 132 9.97 20.12 5.37
N GLY A 133 9.85 19.76 4.09
CA GLY A 133 10.69 20.29 3.01
C GLY A 133 12.13 19.74 2.97
N HIS A 134 12.39 18.63 3.65
CA HIS A 134 13.72 18.00 3.68
C HIS A 134 13.67 16.49 3.40
N SER A 135 14.85 15.91 3.16
CA SER A 135 15.02 14.52 2.72
C SER A 135 15.10 13.47 3.84
N GLU A 136 14.87 13.87 5.09
CA GLU A 136 14.74 12.92 6.20
C GLU A 136 13.42 12.15 6.12
N HIS A 137 13.42 10.90 6.59
CA HIS A 137 12.21 10.08 6.66
C HIS A 137 11.27 10.60 7.77
N SER A 138 10.27 11.39 7.37
CA SER A 138 9.15 11.82 8.20
C SER A 138 7.86 11.66 7.39
N VAL A 139 6.98 10.75 7.80
CA VAL A 139 5.77 10.43 7.03
C VAL A 139 4.64 11.43 7.32
N PRO A 140 3.82 11.80 6.30
CA PRO A 140 3.86 11.32 4.92
C PRO A 140 5.05 11.87 4.13
N CYS A 141 5.83 10.99 3.52
CA CYS A 141 6.95 11.34 2.64
C CYS A 141 6.82 10.63 1.30
N LYS A 142 7.37 11.27 0.26
CA LYS A 142 7.51 10.71 -1.08
C LYS A 142 8.82 9.94 -1.18
N ILE A 143 8.78 8.86 -1.96
CA ILE A 143 9.90 7.94 -2.12
C ILE A 143 10.35 7.97 -3.58
N SER A 144 11.66 8.06 -3.79
CA SER A 144 12.25 7.95 -5.12
C SER A 144 13.55 7.16 -5.10
N CYS A 145 14.01 6.75 -6.29
CA CYS A 145 15.32 6.13 -6.43
C CYS A 145 16.44 7.17 -6.40
N ARG A 146 17.42 7.05 -5.50
CA ARG A 146 18.61 7.95 -5.45
C ARG A 146 19.35 8.05 -6.78
N ASN A 147 19.39 6.93 -7.54
CA ASN A 147 20.16 6.82 -8.77
C ASN A 147 19.46 7.43 -9.99
N CYS A 148 18.22 7.02 -10.27
CA CYS A 148 17.50 7.47 -11.48
C CYS A 148 16.38 8.48 -11.20
N ARG A 149 16.12 8.79 -9.93
CA ARG A 149 15.08 9.72 -9.47
C ARG A 149 13.65 9.33 -9.85
N SER A 150 13.42 8.11 -10.36
CA SER A 150 12.07 7.62 -10.59
C SER A 150 11.28 7.64 -9.27
N PRO A 151 10.07 8.24 -9.27
CA PRO A 151 9.19 8.18 -8.12
C PRO A 151 8.68 6.75 -7.93
N MET A 152 8.69 6.28 -6.68
CA MET A 152 8.24 4.94 -6.31
C MET A 152 6.95 4.96 -5.47
N ALA A 153 6.70 6.05 -4.72
CA ALA A 153 5.47 6.30 -3.96
C ALA A 153 5.32 7.81 -3.62
#